data_AF-A0A2M9BBR5-F1
#
_entry.id   AF-A0A2M9BBR5-F1
#
_cell.length_a   1.000
_cell.length_b   1.000
_cell.length_c   1.000
_cell.angle_alpha   90.00
_cell.angle_beta   90.00
_cell.angle_gamma   90.00
#
_symmetry.space_group_name_H-M   'P 1'
#
loop_
_entity.id
_entity.type
_entity.pdbx_description
1 polymer ?
#
loop_
_entity_poly.entity_id
_entity_poly.type
_entity_poly.pdbx_seq_one_letter_code
_entity_poly.pdbx_strand_id
1 'polypeptide(L)'
;MTGSTADRLRLAILVIWIAGFLIGTASHVLDLIAGGADTYGEFPTALRVFWLSLTALDPLTVVLLLFRKRAGIVLGLVVILADIAVNWTVFFTIGGNPLFGVVNQTVFAVVLLATAPALWRWFRSAQEQRRRPPQA
;
A
#
# COMPACT_ATOMS: atom_id res chain seq x y z
N MET A 1 20.98 -21.73 -11.62
CA MET A 1 20.84 -20.44 -10.88
C MET A 1 20.21 -19.36 -11.75
N THR A 2 19.00 -19.59 -12.29
CA THR A 2 18.29 -18.61 -13.13
C THR A 2 16.89 -18.41 -12.59
N GLY A 3 16.75 -17.62 -11.53
CA GLY A 3 15.52 -16.84 -11.39
C GLY A 3 15.41 -16.00 -12.65
N SER A 4 14.39 -16.25 -13.47
CA SER A 4 14.24 -15.58 -14.76
C SER A 4 14.21 -14.06 -14.55
N THR A 5 14.63 -13.24 -15.52
CA THR A 5 14.52 -11.77 -15.41
C THR A 5 13.12 -11.32 -15.00
N ALA A 6 12.09 -12.08 -15.36
CA ALA A 6 10.70 -11.87 -14.93
C ALA A 6 10.49 -12.05 -13.42
N ASP A 7 11.17 -12.99 -12.76
CA ASP A 7 11.08 -13.18 -11.31
C ASP A 7 11.78 -12.05 -10.54
N ARG A 8 12.92 -11.57 -11.06
CA ARG A 8 13.56 -10.35 -10.52
C ARG A 8 12.66 -9.13 -10.65
N LEU A 9 12.00 -8.97 -11.80
CA LEU A 9 11.03 -7.89 -12.01
C LEU A 9 9.85 -7.97 -11.03
N ARG A 10 9.27 -9.15 -10.82
CA ARG A 10 8.16 -9.35 -9.87
C ARG A 10 8.57 -9.10 -8.43
N LEU A 11 9.79 -9.48 -8.06
CA LEU A 11 10.37 -9.15 -6.76
C LEU A 11 10.55 -7.63 -6.61
N ALA A 12 11.08 -6.95 -7.63
CA ALA A 12 11.21 -5.49 -7.61
C ALA A 12 9.83 -4.81 -7.46
N ILE A 13 8.81 -5.28 -8.18
CA ILE A 13 7.42 -4.81 -8.02
C ILE A 13 6.95 -5.00 -6.56
N LEU A 14 7.15 -6.18 -5.98
CA LEU A 14 6.78 -6.44 -4.59
C LEU A 14 7.50 -5.51 -3.61
N VAL A 15 8.80 -5.27 -3.82
CA VAL A 15 9.59 -4.35 -3.01
C VAL A 15 9.07 -2.92 -3.13
N ILE A 16 8.70 -2.48 -4.33
CA ILE A 16 8.10 -1.15 -4.55
C ILE A 16 6.77 -1.02 -3.79
N TRP A 17 5.91 -2.04 -3.83
CA TRP A 17 4.66 -2.04 -3.06
C TRP A 17 4.93 -1.93 -1.56
N ILE A 18 5.83 -2.76 -1.03
CA ILE A 18 6.18 -2.76 0.40
C ILE A 18 6.76 -1.42 0.81
N ALA A 19 7.71 -0.88 0.02
CA ALA A 19 8.34 0.40 0.31
C ALA A 19 7.32 1.54 0.33
N GLY A 20 6.38 1.59 -0.63
CA GLY A 20 5.36 2.63 -0.66
C GLY A 20 4.46 2.63 0.58
N PHE A 21 3.96 1.46 1.01
CA PHE A 21 3.16 1.36 2.25
C PHE A 21 3.99 1.69 3.50
N LEU A 22 5.26 1.30 3.56
CA LEU A 22 6.12 1.67 4.70
C LEU A 22 6.43 3.18 4.73
N ILE A 23 6.56 3.84 3.57
CA ILE A 23 6.70 5.29 3.49
C ILE A 23 5.42 5.99 3.96
N GLY A 24 4.24 5.48 3.56
CA GLY A 24 2.94 5.96 4.08
C GLY A 24 2.86 5.84 5.60
N THR A 25 3.13 4.64 6.12
CA THR A 25 3.23 4.38 7.58
C THR A 25 4.17 5.37 8.27
N ALA A 26 5.38 5.55 7.74
CA ALA A 26 6.37 6.44 8.34
C ALA A 26 5.87 7.89 8.39
N SER A 27 5.16 8.35 7.36
CA SER A 27 4.57 9.68 7.32
C SER A 27 3.54 9.85 8.45
N HIS A 28 2.60 8.92 8.60
CA HIS A 28 1.59 8.97 9.67
C HIS A 28 2.19 8.85 11.08
N VAL A 29 3.24 8.04 11.24
CA VAL A 29 3.97 7.95 12.51
C VAL A 29 4.68 9.27 12.82
N LEU A 30 5.31 9.91 11.83
CA LEU A 30 5.95 11.22 12.02
C LEU A 30 4.93 12.30 12.38
N ASP A 31 3.76 12.31 11.73
CA ASP A 31 2.66 13.22 12.07
C ASP A 31 2.14 12.98 13.49
N LEU A 32 2.06 11.70 13.91
CA LEU A 32 1.65 11.34 15.27
C LEU A 32 2.68 11.76 16.32
N ILE A 33 3.97 11.62 16.03
CA ILE A 33 5.06 12.09 16.90
C ILE A 33 5.03 13.62 17.01
N ALA A 34 4.79 14.32 15.90
CA ALA A 34 4.78 15.78 15.85
C ALA A 34 3.54 16.40 16.51
N GLY A 35 2.35 15.84 16.27
CA GLY A 35 1.07 16.36 16.75
C GLY A 35 0.56 15.74 18.05
N GLY A 36 1.10 14.59 18.47
CA GLY A 36 0.69 13.90 19.69
C GLY A 36 -0.80 13.52 19.68
N ALA A 37 -1.52 13.87 20.76
CA ALA A 37 -2.96 13.59 20.87
C ALA A 37 -3.82 14.46 19.94
N ASP A 38 -3.26 15.55 19.41
CA ASP A 38 -3.95 16.52 18.55
C ASP A 38 -3.57 16.38 17.07
N THR A 39 -2.91 15.30 16.68
CA THR A 39 -2.58 15.03 15.27
C THR A 39 -3.84 15.08 14.40
N TYR A 40 -3.81 15.93 13.37
CA TYR A 40 -4.93 16.24 12.46
C TYR A 40 -6.14 16.89 13.15
N GLY A 41 -5.96 17.55 14.29
CA GLY A 41 -7.02 18.20 15.07
C GLY A 41 -7.77 19.30 14.32
N GLU A 42 -7.14 19.90 13.30
CA GLU A 42 -7.73 20.91 12.42
C GLU A 42 -8.72 20.33 11.39
N PHE A 43 -8.84 19.01 11.29
CA PHE A 43 -9.70 18.33 10.31
C PHE A 43 -10.91 17.66 10.96
N PRO A 44 -12.03 17.49 10.21
CA PRO A 44 -13.15 16.66 10.63
C PRO A 44 -12.74 15.30 11.20
N THR A 45 -13.40 14.88 12.29
CA THR A 45 -13.08 13.65 13.04
C THR A 45 -12.95 12.42 12.15
N ALA A 46 -13.77 12.29 11.11
CA ALA A 46 -13.72 11.16 10.18
C ALA A 46 -12.39 11.10 9.40
N LEU A 47 -11.83 12.26 9.00
CA LEU A 47 -10.53 12.32 8.32
C LEU A 47 -9.39 11.97 9.28
N ARG A 48 -9.44 12.48 10.51
CA ARG A 48 -8.47 12.13 11.55
C ARG A 48 -8.44 10.63 11.80
N VAL A 49 -9.61 10.00 11.97
CA VAL A 49 -9.72 8.55 12.15
C VAL A 49 -9.19 7.81 10.93
N PHE A 50 -9.50 8.29 9.71
CA PHE A 50 -9.00 7.70 8.48
C PHE A 50 -7.46 7.71 8.43
N TRP A 51 -6.82 8.87 8.54
CA TRP A 51 -5.36 8.96 8.47
C TRP A 51 -4.65 8.21 9.61
N LEU A 52 -5.19 8.27 10.85
CA LEU A 52 -4.66 7.47 11.95
C LEU A 52 -4.77 5.96 11.69
N SER A 53 -5.84 5.51 11.01
CA SER A 53 -6.01 4.10 10.67
C SER A 53 -4.95 3.59 9.69
N LEU A 54 -4.40 4.46 8.83
CA LEU A 54 -3.36 4.11 7.86
C LEU A 54 -2.06 3.68 8.55
N THR A 55 -1.76 4.22 9.74
CA THR A 55 -0.66 3.75 10.61
C THR A 55 -0.73 2.25 10.92
N ALA A 56 -1.93 1.66 10.88
CA ALA A 56 -2.15 0.22 11.09
C ALA A 56 -2.44 -0.54 9.79
N LEU A 57 -3.20 0.05 8.86
CA LEU A 57 -3.60 -0.59 7.61
C LEU A 57 -2.42 -0.80 6.65
N ASP A 58 -1.46 0.13 6.63
CA ASP A 58 -0.28 0.03 5.77
C ASP A 58 0.65 -1.12 6.21
N PRO A 59 1.06 -1.23 7.50
CA PRO A 59 1.82 -2.40 7.96
C PRO A 59 1.04 -3.70 7.81
N LEU A 60 -0.28 -3.69 8.03
CA LEU A 60 -1.11 -4.87 7.80
C LEU A 60 -1.07 -5.30 6.33
N THR A 61 -1.10 -4.33 5.39
CA THR A 61 -0.93 -4.61 3.96
C THR A 61 0.42 -5.25 3.67
N VAL A 62 1.51 -4.73 4.24
CA VAL A 62 2.86 -5.32 4.12
C VAL A 62 2.90 -6.75 4.66
N VAL A 63 2.40 -6.98 5.87
CA VAL A 63 2.30 -8.31 6.49
C VAL A 63 1.50 -9.26 5.59
N LEU A 64 0.35 -8.82 5.08
CA LEU A 64 -0.45 -9.63 4.18
C LEU A 64 0.25 -9.88 2.84
N LEU A 65 1.00 -8.94 2.27
CA LEU A 65 1.77 -9.16 1.04
C LEU A 65 2.84 -10.25 1.23
N LEU A 66 3.47 -10.30 2.40
CA LEU A 66 4.51 -11.29 2.72
C LEU A 66 3.94 -12.67 3.01
N PHE A 67 2.89 -12.76 3.83
CA PHE A 67 2.40 -14.03 4.36
C PHE A 67 1.12 -14.54 3.69
N ARG A 68 0.23 -13.64 3.29
CA ARG A 68 -1.08 -13.97 2.68
C ARG A 68 -1.24 -13.42 1.26
N LYS A 69 -0.14 -13.00 0.64
CA LYS A 69 0.08 -12.67 -0.77
C LYS A 69 -1.11 -11.96 -1.45
N ARG A 70 -2.06 -12.74 -1.97
CA ARG A 70 -3.27 -12.22 -2.63
C ARG A 70 -4.15 -11.35 -1.72
N ALA A 71 -4.28 -11.69 -0.45
CA ALA A 71 -5.00 -10.85 0.52
C ALA A 71 -4.32 -9.48 0.67
N GLY A 72 -2.98 -9.44 0.62
CA GLY A 72 -2.22 -8.19 0.63
C GLY A 72 -2.43 -7.35 -0.62
N ILE A 73 -2.58 -7.99 -1.80
CA ILE A 73 -2.92 -7.28 -3.03
C ILE A 73 -4.30 -6.61 -2.90
N VAL A 74 -5.30 -7.34 -2.42
CA VAL A 74 -6.66 -6.79 -2.26
C VAL A 74 -6.67 -5.63 -1.26
N LEU A 75 -6.10 -5.83 -0.07
CA LEU A 75 -6.07 -4.77 0.94
C LEU A 75 -5.30 -3.54 0.44
N GLY A 76 -4.14 -3.74 -0.19
CA GLY A 76 -3.35 -2.63 -0.72
C GLY A 76 -4.08 -1.80 -1.77
N LEU A 77 -4.85 -2.45 -2.66
CA LEU A 77 -5.68 -1.73 -3.63
C LEU A 77 -6.83 -0.96 -2.94
N VAL A 78 -7.48 -1.55 -1.94
CA VAL A 78 -8.54 -0.88 -1.18
C VAL A 78 -7.99 0.36 -0.45
N VAL A 79 -6.85 0.20 0.24
CA VAL A 79 -6.20 1.28 1.00
C VAL A 79 -5.81 2.42 0.07
N ILE A 80 -5.05 2.14 -1.00
CA ILE A 80 -4.56 3.21 -1.87
C ILE A 80 -5.69 3.94 -2.60
N LEU A 81 -6.75 3.23 -3.01
CA LEU A 81 -7.89 3.87 -3.67
C LEU A 81 -8.71 4.76 -2.71
N ALA A 82 -8.90 4.31 -1.47
CA ALA A 82 -9.53 5.14 -0.44
C ALA A 82 -8.68 6.38 -0.13
N ASP A 83 -7.36 6.19 0.02
CA ASP A 83 -6.42 7.26 0.35
C ASP A 83 -6.38 8.35 -0.73
N ILE A 84 -6.21 7.98 -2.00
CA ILE A 84 -6.23 8.98 -3.07
C ILE A 84 -7.59 9.69 -3.17
N ALA A 85 -8.71 8.99 -2.96
CA ALA A 85 -10.03 9.60 -3.02
C ALA A 85 -10.23 10.63 -1.90
N VAL A 86 -9.87 10.27 -0.67
CA VAL A 86 -9.93 11.16 0.49
C VAL A 86 -9.01 12.36 0.29
N ASN A 87 -7.75 12.12 -0.06
CA ASN A 87 -6.75 13.19 -0.10
C ASN A 87 -6.95 14.16 -1.27
N TRP A 88 -7.45 13.71 -2.43
CA TRP A 88 -7.88 14.62 -3.49
C TRP A 88 -9.12 15.42 -3.09
N THR A 89 -10.07 14.79 -2.39
CA THR A 89 -11.26 15.50 -1.89
C THR A 89 -10.87 16.60 -0.91
N VAL A 90 -9.99 16.30 0.05
CA VAL A 90 -9.46 17.28 1.01
C VAL A 90 -8.71 18.39 0.28
N PHE A 91 -7.86 18.05 -0.70
CA PHE A 91 -7.11 19.03 -1.49
C PHE A 91 -8.02 20.06 -2.18
N PHE A 92 -9.13 19.63 -2.78
CA PHE A 92 -10.04 20.53 -3.49
C PHE A 92 -11.07 21.24 -2.61
N THR A 93 -11.43 20.70 -1.45
CA THR A 93 -12.56 21.21 -0.66
C THR A 93 -12.17 21.86 0.67
N ILE A 94 -11.11 21.38 1.33
CA ILE A 94 -10.69 21.85 2.67
C ILE A 94 -9.33 22.56 2.59
N GLY A 95 -8.42 22.09 1.73
CA GLY A 95 -7.01 22.50 1.73
C GLY A 95 -6.19 21.77 2.79
N GLY A 96 -4.92 22.15 2.94
CA GLY A 96 -3.98 21.55 3.89
C GLY A 96 -3.11 20.42 3.31
N ASN A 97 -3.63 19.67 2.34
CA ASN A 97 -2.83 18.65 1.66
C ASN A 97 -1.84 19.28 0.66
N PRO A 98 -0.53 18.99 0.72
CA PRO A 98 0.42 19.49 -0.26
C PRO A 98 0.21 18.82 -1.62
N LEU A 99 0.32 19.58 -2.71
CA LEU A 99 0.17 19.06 -4.08
C LEU A 99 1.12 17.88 -4.35
N PHE A 100 2.35 17.97 -3.86
CA PHE A 100 3.34 16.91 -3.97
C PHE A 100 2.84 15.59 -3.36
N GLY A 101 2.20 15.64 -2.19
CA GLY A 101 1.64 14.47 -1.51
C GLY A 101 0.55 13.79 -2.35
N VAL A 102 -0.43 14.58 -2.81
CA VAL A 102 -1.56 14.02 -3.58
C VAL A 102 -1.17 13.47 -4.95
N VAL A 103 -0.13 14.05 -5.57
CA VAL A 103 0.43 13.52 -6.82
C VAL A 103 1.23 12.23 -6.56
N ASN A 104 2.07 12.19 -5.52
CA ASN A 104 2.93 11.04 -5.24
C ASN A 104 2.12 9.77 -4.94
N GLN A 105 1.09 9.86 -4.08
CA GLN A 105 0.17 8.75 -3.81
C GLN A 105 -0.57 8.30 -5.08
N THR A 106 -0.88 9.22 -6.00
CA THR A 106 -1.57 8.89 -7.26
C THR A 106 -0.64 8.11 -8.19
N VAL A 107 0.63 8.52 -8.29
CA VAL A 107 1.65 7.77 -9.03
C VAL A 107 1.82 6.36 -8.44
N PHE A 108 1.87 6.25 -7.11
CA PHE A 108 1.93 4.95 -6.43
C PHE A 108 0.69 4.10 -6.72
N ALA A 109 -0.52 4.68 -6.69
CA ALA A 109 -1.77 4.00 -7.05
C ALA A 109 -1.73 3.44 -8.49
N VAL A 110 -1.23 4.22 -9.44
CA VAL A 110 -1.06 3.79 -10.83
C VAL A 110 -0.10 2.60 -10.93
N VAL A 111 1.02 2.63 -10.20
CA VAL A 111 1.96 1.50 -10.14
C VAL A 111 1.27 0.25 -9.58
N LEU A 112 0.51 0.38 -8.48
CA LEU A 112 -0.24 -0.73 -7.89
C LEU A 112 -1.25 -1.33 -8.87
N LEU A 113 -2.10 -0.49 -9.46
CA LEU A 113 -3.12 -0.95 -10.41
C LEU A 113 -2.51 -1.63 -11.64
N ALA A 114 -1.46 -1.05 -12.21
CA ALA A 114 -0.78 -1.59 -13.39
C ALA A 114 -0.10 -2.93 -13.11
N THR A 115 0.44 -3.11 -11.90
CA THR A 115 1.27 -4.29 -11.56
C THR A 115 0.53 -5.38 -10.79
N ALA A 116 -0.66 -5.09 -10.25
CA ALA A 116 -1.47 -6.05 -9.49
C ALA A 116 -1.75 -7.36 -10.25
N PRO A 117 -2.12 -7.37 -11.55
CA PRO A 117 -2.36 -8.61 -12.28
C PRO A 117 -1.11 -9.48 -12.42
N ALA A 118 0.06 -8.86 -12.58
CA ALA A 118 1.33 -9.57 -12.68
C ALA A 118 1.70 -10.23 -11.35
N LEU A 119 1.57 -9.50 -10.24
CA LEU A 119 1.84 -9.99 -8.90
C LEU A 119 0.85 -11.09 -8.48
N TRP A 120 -0.43 -10.92 -8.83
CA TRP A 120 -1.48 -11.91 -8.57
C TRP A 120 -1.20 -13.25 -9.26
N ARG A 121 -0.85 -13.22 -10.55
CA ARG A 121 -0.49 -14.42 -11.32
C ARG A 121 0.74 -15.10 -10.75
N TRP A 122 1.78 -14.34 -10.41
CA TRP A 122 3.00 -14.89 -9.81
C TRP A 122 2.72 -15.61 -8.49
N PHE A 123 1.94 -15.00 -7.59
CA PHE A 123 1.56 -15.62 -6.33
C PHE A 123 0.67 -16.84 -6.50
N ARG A 124 -0.17 -16.88 -7.54
CA ARG A 124 -0.95 -18.07 -7.91
C ARG A 124 -0.06 -19.23 -8.30
N SER A 125 0.84 -19.02 -9.25
CA SER A 125 1.74 -20.07 -9.73
C SER A 125 2.63 -20.62 -8.61
N ALA A 126 3.16 -19.74 -7.75
CA ALA A 126 3.99 -20.15 -6.61
C ALA A 126 3.22 -20.99 -5.57
N GLN A 127 1.93 -20.70 -5.37
CA GLN A 127 1.07 -21.49 -4.47
C GLN A 127 0.73 -22.86 -5.08
N GLU A 128 0.41 -22.90 -6.38
CA GLU A 128 0.11 -24.15 -7.09
C GLU A 128 1.32 -25.10 -7.12
N GLN A 129 2.53 -24.57 -7.34
CA GLN A 129 3.76 -25.36 -7.28
C GLN A 129 4.02 -25.96 -5.89
N ARG A 130 3.81 -25.18 -4.81
CA ARG A 130 3.98 -25.67 -3.42
C ARG A 130 2.99 -26.77 -3.04
N ARG A 131 1.83 -26.84 -3.70
CA ARG A 131 0.78 -27.83 -3.43
C ARG A 131 0.92 -29.13 -4.23
N ARG A 132 1.81 -29.19 -5.24
CA ARG A 132 2.02 -30.41 -6.01
C ARG A 132 2.78 -31.44 -5.17
N PRO A 133 2.30 -32.70 -5.07
CA PRO A 133 3.04 -33.76 -4.38
C PRO A 133 4.36 -34.07 -5.10
N PRO A 134 5.40 -34.56 -4.38
CA PRO A 134 6.64 -35.03 -5.00
C PRO A 134 6.31 -36.14 -6.01
N GLN A 135 6.93 -36.11 -7.19
CA GLN A 135 6.83 -37.22 -8.14
C GLN A 135 7.58 -38.41 -7.53
N ALA A 136 6.86 -39.49 -7.24
CA ALA A 136 7.38 -40.75 -6.72
C ALA A 136 7.93 -41.62 -7.85
#